data_AF-A0A9E4KE70-F1
#
_entry.id   AF-A0A9E4KE70-F1
#
_cell.length_a   1.000
_cell.length_b   1.000
_cell.length_c   1.000
_cell.angle_alpha   90.00
_cell.angle_beta   90.00
_cell.angle_gamma   90.00
#
_symmetry.space_group_name_H-M   'P 1'
#
loop_
_entity.id
_entity.type
_entity.pdbx_description
1 polymer ?
#
loop_
_entity_poly.entity_id
_entity_poly.type
_entity_poly.pdbx_seq_one_letter_code
_entity_poly.pdbx_strand_id
1 'polypeptide(L)' 'HMLGLDFIPLERERFDFIVPGEHWETLAIGKVMDILNDAAFRDAVEALGGYNTALTGQVMAAPSTEG' A
#
# COMPACT_ATOMS: atom_id res chain seq x y z
N HIS A 1 1.35 -6.53 -31.51
CA HIS A 1 1.88 -5.16 -31.31
C HIS A 1 0.75 -4.17 -31.56
N MET A 2 -0.01 -3.85 -30.51
CA MET A 2 -1.10 -2.86 -30.54
C MET A 2 -0.44 -1.48 -30.55
N LEU A 3 -0.73 -0.70 -31.61
CA LEU A 3 -0.51 0.74 -31.80
C LEU A 3 0.61 1.35 -30.94
N GLY A 4 1.80 1.61 -31.52
CA GLY A 4 3.00 2.17 -30.88
C GLY A 4 2.82 3.53 -30.19
N LEU A 5 1.93 3.56 -29.22
CA LEU A 5 1.69 4.58 -28.23
C LEU A 5 2.56 4.18 -27.05
N ASP A 6 3.75 4.77 -26.99
CA ASP A 6 4.57 4.68 -25.79
C ASP A 6 3.75 5.23 -24.63
N PHE A 7 3.48 4.39 -23.63
CA PHE A 7 2.76 4.79 -22.43
C PHE A 7 3.71 5.69 -21.63
N ILE A 8 3.50 7.00 -21.67
CA ILE A 8 4.25 7.96 -20.85
C ILE A 8 3.52 8.06 -19.51
N PRO A 9 4.05 7.49 -18.41
CA PRO A 9 3.43 7.64 -17.10
C PRO A 9 3.53 9.10 -16.66
N LEU A 10 2.38 9.79 -16.66
CA LEU A 10 2.28 11.20 -16.30
C LEU A 10 2.55 11.42 -14.80
N GLU A 11 1.93 10.61 -13.94
CA GLU A 11 2.05 10.75 -12.49
C GLU A 11 1.98 9.37 -11.81
N ARG A 12 2.66 9.25 -10.66
CA ARG A 12 2.54 8.10 -9.77
C ARG A 12 1.54 8.47 -8.69
N GLU A 13 0.33 7.92 -8.78
CA GLU A 13 -0.69 8.12 -7.76
C GLU A 13 -0.38 7.26 -6.54
N ARG A 14 -0.11 7.91 -5.41
CA ARG A 14 0.12 7.25 -4.13
C ARG A 14 -1.17 7.25 -3.31
N PHE A 15 -1.53 6.08 -2.81
CA PHE A 15 -2.65 5.91 -1.89
C PHE A 15 -2.14 5.55 -0.50
N ASP A 16 -2.65 6.24 0.52
CA ASP A 16 -2.40 5.93 1.93
C ASP A 16 -3.64 5.25 2.53
N PHE A 17 -3.40 4.23 3.35
CA PHE A 17 -4.46 3.57 4.12
C PHE A 17 -4.54 4.21 5.51
N ILE A 18 -5.62 4.97 5.76
CA ILE A 18 -5.80 5.73 6.99
C ILE A 18 -6.59 4.89 7.99
N VAL A 19 -6.04 4.76 9.20
CA VAL A 19 -6.65 4.03 10.32
C VAL A 19 -6.81 5.01 11.49
N PRO A 20 -8.02 5.18 12.04
CA PRO A 20 -8.22 5.92 13.29
C PRO A 20 -7.37 5.31 14.42
N GLY A 21 -6.74 6.14 15.24
CA GLY A 21 -5.77 5.71 16.25
C GLY A 21 -6.35 4.68 17.23
N GLU A 22 -7.62 4.82 17.59
CA GLU A 22 -8.36 3.90 18.45
C GLU A 22 -8.49 2.47 17.90
N HIS A 23 -8.25 2.28 16.60
CA HIS A 23 -8.31 0.98 15.95
C HIS A 23 -6.95 0.33 15.71
N TRP A 24 -5.85 1.06 15.97
CA TRP A 24 -4.49 0.61 15.64
C TRP A 24 -4.14 -0.74 16.29
N GLU A 25 -4.51 -0.93 17.56
CA GLU A 25 -4.20 -2.15 18.32
C GLU A 25 -5.22 -3.28 18.12
N THR A 26 -6.20 -3.11 17.21
CA THR A 26 -7.19 -4.17 16.97
C THR A 26 -6.58 -5.33 16.18
N LEU A 27 -7.05 -6.55 16.46
CA LEU A 27 -6.65 -7.75 15.72
C LEU A 27 -6.90 -7.62 14.21
N ALA A 28 -7.95 -6.88 13.82
CA ALA A 28 -8.28 -6.65 12.42
C ALA A 28 -7.18 -5.84 11.71
N ILE A 29 -6.73 -4.74 12.32
CA ILE A 29 -5.65 -3.91 11.75
C ILE A 29 -4.33 -4.68 11.75
N GLY A 30 -4.04 -5.47 12.78
CA GLY A 30 -2.87 -6.37 12.79
C GLY A 30 -2.85 -7.29 11.56
N LYS A 31 -3.96 -7.97 11.26
CA LYS A 31 -4.07 -8.85 10.08
C LYS A 31 -3.91 -8.10 8.75
N VAL A 32 -4.43 -6.88 8.65
CA VAL A 32 -4.23 -6.04 7.45
C VAL A 32 -2.75 -5.71 7.29
N MET A 33 -2.08 -5.33 8.37
CA MET A 33 -0.64 -5.04 8.35
C MET A 33 0.20 -6.28 8.00
N ASP A 34 -0.18 -7.46 8.47
CA ASP A 34 0.48 -8.71 8.08
C ASP A 34 0.39 -8.94 6.56
N ILE A 35 -0.80 -8.75 5.97
CA ILE A 35 -1.01 -8.89 4.51
C ILE A 35 -0.21 -7.83 3.74
N LEU A 36 -0.23 -6.57 4.17
CA LEU A 36 0.52 -5.49 3.50
C LEU A 36 2.04 -5.68 3.60
N ASN A 37 2.51 -6.46 4.58
CA ASN A 37 3.93 -6.80 4.74
C ASN A 37 4.33 -8.15 4.14
N ASP A 38 3.38 -8.92 3.64
CA ASP A 38 3.65 -10.21 2.99
C ASP A 38 4.28 -10.00 1.61
N ALA A 39 5.42 -10.66 1.38
CA ALA A 39 6.16 -10.53 0.13
C ALA A 39 5.39 -11.10 -1.06
N ALA A 40 4.71 -12.25 -0.90
CA ALA A 40 3.96 -12.86 -1.99
C ALA A 40 2.75 -11.99 -2.40
N PHE A 41 2.13 -11.31 -1.43
CA PHE A 41 1.10 -10.31 -1.71
C PHE A 41 1.67 -9.13 -2.53
N ARG A 42 2.80 -8.57 -2.13
CA ARG A 42 3.45 -7.46 -2.85
C ARG A 42 3.82 -7.86 -4.28
N ASP A 43 4.44 -9.03 -4.45
CA ASP A 43 4.81 -9.58 -5.76
C ASP A 43 3.57 -9.77 -6.66
N ALA A 44 2.48 -10.28 -6.09
CA ALA A 44 1.22 -10.45 -6.81
C ALA A 44 0.61 -9.10 -7.26
N VAL A 45 0.71 -8.06 -6.42
CA VAL A 45 0.23 -6.71 -6.77
C VAL A 45 1.10 -6.06 -7.85
N GLU A 46 2.43 -6.21 -7.78
CA GLU A 46 3.33 -5.70 -8.83
C GLU A 46 3.11 -6.42 -10.16
N ALA A 47 2.82 -7.72 -10.13
CA ALA A 47 2.53 -8.52 -11.33
C ALA A 47 1.24 -8.09 -12.06
N LEU A 48 0.32 -7.38 -11.41
CA LEU A 48 -0.86 -6.80 -12.08
C LEU A 48 -0.48 -5.69 -13.07
N GLY A 49 0.75 -5.15 -12.96
CA GLY A 49 1.24 -4.07 -13.81
C GLY A 49 0.65 -2.71 -13.42
N GLY A 50 1.48 -1.66 -13.46
CA GLY A 50 1.07 -0.29 -13.13
C GLY A 50 1.01 0.03 -11.64
N TYR A 51 1.16 -0.95 -10.74
CA TYR A 51 1.28 -0.74 -9.31
C TYR A 51 2.75 -0.70 -8.85
N ASN A 52 3.06 0.17 -7.89
CA ASN A 52 4.36 0.27 -7.25
C ASN A 52 4.19 -0.04 -5.75
N THR A 53 4.82 -1.10 -5.25
CA THR A 53 4.67 -1.52 -3.84
C THR A 53 5.77 -1.02 -2.91
N ALA A 54 6.64 -0.12 -3.38
CA ALA A 54 7.81 0.35 -2.62
C ALA A 54 7.48 0.92 -1.21
N LEU A 55 6.26 1.44 -1.02
CA LEU A 55 5.78 1.99 0.26
C LEU A 55 4.72 1.12 0.95
N THR A 56 4.30 0.01 0.35
CA THR A 56 3.23 -0.84 0.90
C THR A 56 3.63 -1.37 2.28
N GLY A 57 2.74 -1.27 3.26
CA GLY A 57 2.98 -1.72 4.63
C GLY A 57 3.86 -0.78 5.49
N GLN A 58 4.33 0.34 4.94
CA GLN A 58 5.04 1.35 5.72
C GLN A 58 4.09 2.23 6.52
N VAL A 59 4.43 2.49 7.78
CA VAL A 59 3.68 3.39 8.67
C VAL A 59 4.24 4.81 8.51
N MET A 60 3.44 5.70 7.93
CA MET A 60 3.87 7.06 7.57
C MET A 60 3.77 8.05 8.73
N ALA A 61 2.86 7.81 9.66
CA ALA A 61 2.69 8.56 10.90
C ALA A 61 2.33 7.57 12.01
N ALA A 62 3.01 7.66 13.14
CA ALA A 62 2.62 6.89 14.32
C ALA A 62 1.25 7.38 14.81
N PRO A 63 0.38 6.48 15.32
CA PRO A 63 -0.83 6.92 15.99
C PRO A 63 -0.43 7.87 17.13
N SER A 64 -0.94 9.10 17.09
CA SER A 64 -0.80 10.03 18.21
C SER A 64 -1.40 9.34 19.43
N THR A 65 -0.56 8.93 20.38
CA THR A 65 -1.03 8.53 21.69
C THR A 65 -1.55 9.79 22.37
N GLU A 66 -2.81 10.14 22.13
CA GLU A 66 -3.50 11.10 22.98
C GLU A 66 -3.69 10.40 24.34
N GLY A 67 -2.94 10.88 25.34
CA GLY A 67 -3.06 10.47 26.74
C GLY A 67 -4.16 11.21 27.47
#